data_AF-A0A7S0T8Q1-F1
#
_entry.id   AF-A0A7S0T8Q1-F1
#
_cell.length_a   1.000
_cell.length_b   1.000
_cell.length_c   1.000
_cell.angle_alpha   90.00
_cell.angle_beta   90.00
_cell.angle_gamma   90.00
#
_symmetry.space_group_name_H-M   'P 1'
#
loop_
_entity.id
_entity.type
_entity.pdbx_description
1 polymer ?
#
loop_
_entity_poly.entity_id
_entity_poly.type
_entity_poly.pdbx_seq_one_letter_code
_entity_poly.pdbx_strand_id
1 'polypeptide(L)'
;RRRPEFLPLVLDTLFPGGATAVIVSVLSIMLLGEVLPQAVCSRYALEIGAYFAPLVRTMLFLLAPIAVPLSWTLDRLLGGHEMGQLYTRDELKGLVEVHSRNKYGMLSRDETTILKATLDLGLKTVASCLTPAERVFMIDIDSALDEPGVRDILR
;
A
#
# COMPACT_ATOMS: atom_id res chain seq x y z
N ARG A 1 -26.89 33.04 2.93
CA ARG A 1 -25.65 33.71 3.38
C ARG A 1 -25.56 33.58 4.90
N ARG A 2 -25.21 32.39 5.42
CA ARG A 2 -25.17 32.09 6.85
C ARG A 2 -23.77 32.41 7.37
N ARG A 3 -23.65 33.50 8.14
CA ARG A 3 -22.37 33.95 8.69
C ARG A 3 -22.05 33.14 9.96
N PRO A 4 -20.86 32.53 10.08
CA PRO A 4 -20.44 31.76 11.26
C PRO A 4 -20.17 32.62 12.52
N GLU A 5 -20.32 33.95 12.42
CA GLU A 5 -20.04 34.90 13.52
C GLU A 5 -21.12 34.95 14.62
N PHE A 6 -22.23 34.23 14.49
CA PHE A 6 -23.28 34.16 15.52
C PHE A 6 -22.98 33.17 16.66
N LEU A 7 -22.18 32.14 16.39
CA LEU A 7 -21.88 31.10 17.37
C LEU A 7 -21.08 31.59 18.58
N PRO A 8 -20.03 32.43 18.44
CA PRO A 8 -19.32 32.96 19.61
C PRO A 8 -20.18 33.93 20.44
N LEU A 9 -21.06 34.71 19.80
CA LEU A 9 -21.89 35.70 20.48
C LEU A 9 -22.96 35.06 21.38
N VAL A 10 -23.54 33.94 20.97
CA VAL A 10 -24.55 33.20 21.75
C VAL A 10 -23.90 32.39 22.90
N LEU A 11 -22.62 32.00 22.74
CA LEU A 11 -21.87 31.29 23.77
C LEU A 11 -21.33 32.21 24.86
N ASP A 12 -21.02 33.47 24.53
CA ASP A 12 -20.57 34.50 25.47
C ASP A 12 -21.69 34.88 26.48
N THR A 13 -22.96 34.71 26.10
CA THR A 13 -24.11 34.92 27.00
C THR A 13 -24.38 33.78 27.99
N LEU A 14 -23.76 32.60 27.83
CA LEU A 14 -24.03 31.42 28.66
C LEU A 14 -22.94 31.10 29.69
N PHE A 15 -21.73 31.66 29.56
CA PHE A 15 -20.63 31.46 30.50
C PHE A 15 -19.94 32.79 30.86
N PRO A 16 -19.90 33.21 32.13
CA PRO A 16 -19.20 34.42 32.53
C PRO A 16 -17.68 34.15 32.49
N GLY A 17 -17.08 34.40 31.32
CA GLY A 17 -15.66 34.24 31.08
C GLY A 17 -15.39 34.05 29.60
N GLY A 18 -15.24 35.14 28.83
CA GLY A 18 -15.11 35.10 27.36
C GLY A 18 -14.03 34.15 26.82
N ALA A 19 -13.03 33.77 27.63
CA ALA A 19 -12.06 32.74 27.28
C ALA A 19 -12.70 31.34 27.09
N THR A 20 -13.67 30.94 27.91
CA THR A 20 -14.33 29.62 27.77
C THR A 20 -15.26 29.59 26.56
N ALA A 21 -15.98 30.68 26.28
CA ALA A 21 -16.82 30.82 25.09
C ALA A 21 -15.99 30.69 23.79
N VAL A 22 -14.83 31.34 23.72
CA VAL A 22 -13.92 31.23 22.56
C VAL A 22 -13.42 29.79 22.41
N ILE A 23 -12.93 29.16 23.49
CA ILE A 23 -12.41 27.78 23.43
C ILE A 23 -13.49 26.80 22.97
N VAL A 24 -14.70 26.89 23.51
CA VAL A 24 -15.80 25.99 23.13
C VAL A 24 -16.25 26.22 21.68
N SER A 25 -16.25 27.48 21.22
CA SER A 25 -16.59 27.80 19.83
C SER A 25 -15.58 27.22 18.83
N VAL A 26 -14.28 27.34 19.12
CA VAL A 26 -13.20 26.80 18.28
C VAL A 26 -13.25 25.27 18.24
N LEU A 27 -13.43 24.63 19.39
CA LEU A 27 -13.55 23.16 19.45
C LEU A 27 -14.80 22.66 18.71
N SER A 28 -15.94 23.34 18.83
CA SER A 28 -17.15 22.97 18.08
C SER A 28 -16.97 23.08 16.58
N ILE A 29 -16.37 24.18 16.09
CA ILE A 29 -16.15 24.37 14.66
C ILE A 29 -15.12 23.37 14.13
N MET A 30 -14.04 23.11 14.87
CA MET A 30 -13.02 22.15 14.47
C MET A 30 -13.61 20.72 14.39
N LEU A 31 -14.39 20.30 15.39
CA LEU A 31 -14.98 18.96 15.42
C LEU A 31 -16.06 18.76 14.34
N LEU A 32 -16.99 19.72 14.21
CA LEU A 32 -18.11 19.61 13.29
C LEU A 32 -17.75 19.96 11.85
N GLY A 33 -16.89 20.96 11.67
CA GLY A 33 -16.57 21.54 10.36
C GLY A 33 -15.39 20.87 9.67
N GLU A 34 -14.49 20.23 10.42
CA GLU A 34 -13.24 19.71 9.87
C GLU A 34 -13.08 18.21 10.18
N VAL A 35 -13.08 17.83 11.46
CA VAL A 35 -12.79 16.45 11.87
C VAL A 35 -13.86 15.46 11.41
N LEU A 36 -15.14 15.76 11.62
CA LEU A 36 -16.24 14.89 11.17
C LEU A 36 -16.30 14.70 9.64
N PRO A 37 -16.34 15.77 8.82
CA PRO A 37 -16.35 15.60 7.37
C PRO A 37 -15.07 14.93 6.87
N GLN A 38 -13.90 15.20 7.47
CA GLN A 38 -12.66 14.49 7.11
C GLN A 38 -12.73 13.00 7.46
N ALA A 39 -13.28 12.63 8.63
CA ALA A 39 -13.44 11.24 9.03
C ALA A 39 -14.42 10.49 8.11
N VAL A 40 -15.55 11.12 7.74
CA VAL A 40 -16.52 10.55 6.80
C VAL A 40 -15.89 10.42 5.41
N CYS A 41 -15.21 11.45 4.91
CA CYS A 41 -14.50 11.40 3.63
C CYS A 41 -13.42 10.33 3.62
N SER A 42 -12.74 10.06 4.74
CA SER A 42 -11.74 8.99 4.82
C SER A 42 -12.37 7.60 4.84
N ARG A 43 -13.55 7.42 5.44
CA ARG A 43 -14.21 6.10 5.55
C ARG A 43 -15.00 5.74 4.28
N TYR A 44 -15.68 6.72 3.69
CA TYR A 44 -16.50 6.56 2.47
C TYR A 44 -15.81 7.16 1.24
N ALA A 45 -14.47 7.27 1.26
CA ALA A 45 -13.66 7.88 0.21
C ALA A 45 -13.99 7.36 -1.18
N LEU A 46 -14.22 6.05 -1.29
CA LEU A 46 -14.46 5.38 -2.57
C LEU A 46 -15.87 5.67 -3.13
N GLU A 47 -16.88 5.69 -2.27
CA GLU A 47 -18.28 5.96 -2.66
C GLU A 47 -18.48 7.44 -3.01
N ILE A 48 -17.96 8.33 -2.15
CA ILE A 48 -17.95 9.77 -2.38
C ILE A 48 -17.10 10.07 -3.63
N GLY A 49 -15.93 9.46 -3.75
CA GLY A 49 -15.06 9.57 -4.92
C GLY A 49 -15.74 9.14 -6.22
N ALA A 50 -16.52 8.07 -6.20
CA ALA A 50 -17.31 7.62 -7.35
C ALA A 50 -18.38 8.64 -7.74
N TYR A 51 -19.06 9.25 -6.78
CA TYR A 51 -20.05 10.30 -7.04
C TYR A 51 -19.42 11.56 -7.65
N PHE A 52 -18.22 11.96 -7.18
CA PHE A 52 -17.49 13.10 -7.72
C PHE A 52 -16.64 12.79 -8.96
N ALA A 53 -16.57 11.52 -9.38
CA ALA A 53 -15.81 11.09 -10.56
C ALA A 53 -16.09 11.90 -11.84
N PRO A 54 -17.35 12.19 -12.24
CA PRO A 54 -17.59 13.00 -13.43
C PRO A 54 -17.05 14.43 -13.29
N LEU A 55 -17.18 15.05 -12.12
CA LEU A 55 -16.65 16.40 -11.86
C LEU A 55 -15.11 16.39 -11.97
N VAL A 56 -14.45 15.47 -11.29
CA VAL A 56 -12.99 15.33 -11.33
C VAL A 56 -12.51 15.07 -12.76
N ARG A 57 -13.23 14.23 -13.52
CA ARG A 57 -12.91 13.94 -14.93
C ARG A 57 -13.03 15.18 -15.81
N THR A 58 -14.02 16.04 -15.58
CA THR A 58 -14.12 17.32 -16.32
C THR A 58 -12.99 18.28 -15.95
N MET A 59 -12.65 18.41 -14.67
CA MET A 59 -11.48 19.19 -14.23
C MET A 59 -10.18 18.65 -14.84
N LEU A 60 -10.01 17.33 -14.89
CA LEU A 60 -8.86 16.69 -15.52
C LEU A 60 -8.77 17.04 -17.00
N PHE A 61 -9.89 17.00 -17.72
CA PHE A 61 -9.93 17.36 -19.13
C PHE A 61 -9.57 18.84 -19.37
N LEU A 62 -10.07 19.75 -18.52
CA LEU A 62 -9.75 21.17 -18.58
C LEU A 62 -8.28 21.47 -18.24
N LEU A 63 -7.69 20.69 -17.33
CA LEU A 63 -6.30 20.87 -16.89
C LEU A 63 -5.30 20.12 -17.78
N ALA A 64 -5.74 19.09 -18.51
CA ALA A 64 -4.95 18.31 -19.45
C ALA A 64 -4.10 19.16 -20.43
N PRO A 65 -4.59 20.23 -21.08
CA PRO A 65 -3.78 21.04 -21.99
C PRO A 65 -2.56 21.70 -21.32
N ILE A 66 -2.58 21.90 -20.00
CA ILE A 66 -1.48 22.47 -19.23
C ILE A 66 -0.62 21.37 -18.62
N ALA A 67 -1.26 20.31 -18.11
CA ALA A 67 -0.56 19.20 -17.45
C ALA A 67 0.35 18.43 -18.43
N VAL A 68 -0.11 18.18 -19.67
CA VAL A 68 0.67 17.44 -20.68
C VAL A 68 2.01 18.12 -21.03
N PRO A 69 2.08 19.41 -21.39
CA PRO A 69 3.37 20.05 -21.67
C PRO A 69 4.25 20.17 -20.42
N LEU A 70 3.65 20.33 -19.24
CA LEU A 70 4.40 20.36 -17.98
C LEU A 70 5.08 19.01 -17.71
N SER A 71 4.35 17.90 -17.83
CA SER A 71 4.90 16.54 -17.70
C SER A 71 5.99 16.27 -18.72
N TRP A 72 5.76 16.60 -19.99
CA TRP A 72 6.77 16.44 -21.04
C TRP A 72 8.04 17.24 -20.79
N THR A 73 7.90 18.45 -20.25
CA THR A 73 9.05 19.31 -19.90
C THR A 73 9.83 18.74 -18.72
N LEU A 74 9.14 18.27 -17.67
CA LEU A 74 9.79 17.61 -16.53
C LEU A 74 10.51 16.34 -16.95
N ASP A 75 9.88 15.48 -17.75
CA ASP A 75 10.47 14.22 -18.22
C ASP A 75 11.75 14.46 -19.04
N ARG A 76 11.79 15.57 -19.80
CA ARG A 76 12.95 15.96 -20.58
C ARG A 76 14.07 16.58 -19.73
N LEU A 77 13.72 17.23 -18.63
CA LEU A 77 14.67 17.87 -17.71
C LEU A 77 15.27 16.88 -16.69
N LEU A 78 14.47 15.96 -16.17
CA LEU A 78 14.88 14.97 -15.17
C LEU A 78 15.56 13.72 -15.78
N GLY A 79 15.57 13.61 -17.12
CA GLY A 79 16.16 12.48 -17.82
C GLY A 79 15.19 11.30 -17.89
N GLY A 80 14.43 11.23 -18.99
CA GLY A 80 13.36 10.26 -19.20
C GLY A 80 13.78 8.81 -19.00
N HIS A 81 13.45 8.25 -17.84
CA HIS A 81 13.52 6.83 -17.52
C HIS A 81 12.43 6.40 -16.52
N GLU A 82 11.23 6.99 -16.58
CA GLU A 82 10.07 6.49 -15.83
C GLU A 82 8.84 6.26 -16.73
N MET A 83 9.05 5.72 -17.93
CA MET A 83 7.95 5.26 -18.77
C MET A 83 7.65 3.78 -18.50
N GLY A 84 6.75 3.58 -17.55
CA GLY A 84 6.14 2.29 -17.22
C GLY A 84 6.62 1.77 -15.88
N GLN A 85 5.80 1.92 -14.84
CA GLN A 85 5.95 1.26 -13.55
C GLN A 85 5.83 -0.27 -13.70
N LEU A 86 6.73 -0.92 -14.43
CA LEU A 86 7.08 -2.28 -14.09
C LEU A 86 7.93 -2.17 -12.84
N TYR A 87 7.25 -2.24 -11.70
CA TYR A 87 7.92 -2.37 -10.42
C TYR A 87 8.96 -3.48 -10.54
N THR A 88 10.21 -3.15 -10.29
CA THR A 88 11.27 -4.16 -10.27
C THR A 88 10.94 -5.15 -9.15
N ARG A 89 11.31 -6.42 -9.31
CA ARG A 89 11.02 -7.45 -8.29
C ARG A 89 11.51 -7.06 -6.89
N ASP A 90 12.58 -6.30 -6.80
CA ASP A 90 13.11 -5.77 -5.53
C ASP A 90 12.25 -4.64 -4.95
N GLU A 91 11.66 -3.79 -5.80
CA GLU A 91 10.68 -2.78 -5.37
C GLU A 91 9.39 -3.44 -4.88
N LEU A 92 8.94 -4.51 -5.55
CA LEU A 92 7.79 -5.32 -5.10
C LEU A 92 8.07 -5.95 -3.73
N LYS A 93 9.27 -6.51 -3.50
CA LYS A 93 9.67 -7.02 -2.18
C LYS A 93 9.70 -5.91 -1.13
N GLY A 94 10.21 -4.74 -1.47
CA GLY A 94 10.21 -3.56 -0.60
C GLY A 94 8.80 -3.10 -0.23
N LEU A 95 7.88 -3.10 -1.21
CA LEU A 95 6.47 -2.75 -0.99
C LEU A 95 5.77 -3.76 -0.06
N VAL A 96 6.02 -5.07 -0.26
CA VAL A 96 5.51 -6.15 0.62
C VAL A 96 6.07 -6.01 2.04
N GLU A 97 7.33 -5.62 2.19
CA GLU A 97 7.96 -5.40 3.49
C GLU A 97 7.40 -4.17 4.22
N VAL A 98 7.18 -3.07 3.52
CA VAL A 98 6.54 -1.87 4.07
C VAL A 98 5.11 -2.20 4.55
N HIS A 99 4.36 -2.98 3.78
CA HIS A 99 3.02 -3.44 4.18
C HIS A 99 3.06 -4.40 5.37
N SER A 100 4.05 -5.28 5.45
CA SER A 100 4.26 -6.18 6.60
C SER A 100 4.56 -5.42 7.89
N ARG A 101 5.30 -4.31 7.80
CA ARG A 101 5.68 -3.50 8.97
C ARG A 101 4.58 -2.54 9.43
N ASN A 102 3.63 -2.23 8.55
CA ASN A 102 2.55 -1.32 8.88
C ASN A 102 1.52 -2.02 9.78
N LYS A 103 1.17 -1.44 10.94
CA LYS A 103 0.25 -2.07 11.93
C LYS A 103 -1.17 -2.34 11.39
N TYR A 104 -1.52 -1.74 10.25
CA TYR A 104 -2.79 -1.95 9.54
C TYR A 104 -2.67 -2.93 8.37
N GLY A 105 -1.47 -3.45 8.09
CA GLY A 105 -1.23 -4.43 7.05
C GLY A 105 -1.87 -5.75 7.43
N MET A 106 -2.82 -6.22 6.61
CA MET A 106 -3.53 -7.49 6.80
C MET A 106 -2.65 -8.73 6.53
N LEU A 107 -1.34 -8.57 6.35
CA LEU A 107 -0.45 -9.66 5.97
C LEU A 107 0.28 -10.22 7.19
N SER A 108 0.06 -11.50 7.47
CA SER A 108 0.80 -12.23 8.51
C SER A 108 2.28 -12.40 8.12
N ARG A 109 3.15 -12.62 9.10
CA ARG A 109 4.59 -12.89 8.86
C ARG A 109 4.80 -14.06 7.89
N ASP A 110 3.97 -15.09 7.98
CA ASP A 110 4.05 -16.27 7.11
C ASP A 110 3.65 -15.92 5.68
N GLU A 111 2.58 -15.15 5.48
CA GLU A 111 2.13 -14.69 4.16
C GLU A 111 3.18 -13.81 3.48
N THR A 112 3.83 -12.93 4.24
CA THR A 112 4.90 -12.07 3.70
C THR A 112 6.13 -12.88 3.31
N THR A 113 6.45 -13.93 4.07
CA THR A 113 7.55 -14.85 3.77
C THR A 113 7.25 -15.66 2.51
N ILE A 114 6.02 -16.16 2.35
CA ILE A 114 5.58 -16.88 1.16
C ILE A 114 5.59 -15.96 -0.07
N LEU A 115 5.10 -14.73 0.04
CA LEU A 115 5.12 -13.75 -1.06
C LEU A 115 6.55 -13.42 -1.50
N LYS A 116 7.46 -13.17 -0.54
CA LYS A 116 8.88 -12.96 -0.84
C LYS A 116 9.51 -14.19 -1.50
N ALA A 117 9.26 -15.38 -0.96
CA ALA A 117 9.75 -16.64 -1.51
C ALA A 117 9.22 -16.91 -2.93
N THR A 118 7.97 -16.52 -3.22
CA THR A 118 7.37 -16.67 -4.56
C THR A 118 8.02 -15.72 -5.56
N LEU A 119 8.28 -14.47 -5.16
CA LEU A 119 9.03 -13.51 -5.99
C LEU A 119 10.47 -14.00 -6.25
N ASP A 120 11.09 -14.66 -5.28
CA ASP A 120 12.42 -15.28 -5.41
C ASP A 120 12.41 -16.56 -6.25
N LEU A 121 11.33 -17.35 -6.21
CA LEU A 121 11.21 -18.59 -6.96
C LEU A 121 11.28 -18.33 -8.48
N GLY A 122 10.73 -17.21 -8.94
CA GLY A 122 10.83 -16.79 -10.33
C GLY A 122 12.27 -16.53 -10.82
N LEU A 123 13.24 -16.38 -9.91
CA LEU A 123 14.67 -16.22 -10.21
C LEU A 123 15.48 -17.51 -10.00
N LYS A 124 14.91 -18.51 -9.32
CA LYS A 124 15.63 -19.76 -9.04
C LYS A 124 15.74 -20.61 -10.30
N THR A 125 16.97 -20.93 -10.67
CA THR A 125 17.26 -21.90 -11.73
C THR A 125 17.35 -23.31 -11.16
N VAL A 126 17.17 -24.33 -12.00
CA VAL A 126 17.24 -25.74 -11.59
C VAL A 126 18.59 -26.04 -10.90
N ALA A 127 19.68 -25.48 -11.39
CA ALA A 127 21.01 -25.58 -10.78
C ALA A 127 21.08 -25.11 -9.31
N SER A 128 20.24 -24.14 -8.93
CA SER A 128 20.20 -23.61 -7.55
C SER A 128 19.46 -24.52 -6.55
N CYS A 129 18.73 -25.53 -7.06
CA CYS A 129 17.87 -26.40 -6.25
C CYS A 129 18.20 -27.90 -6.41
N LEU A 130 19.14 -28.25 -7.28
CA LEU A 130 19.58 -29.63 -7.47
C LEU A 130 20.51 -30.08 -6.35
N THR A 131 20.35 -31.33 -5.93
CA THR A 131 21.34 -32.03 -5.11
C THR A 131 22.53 -32.41 -5.98
N PRO A 132 23.78 -32.08 -5.58
CA PRO A 132 24.98 -32.51 -6.31
C PRO A 132 25.01 -34.02 -6.48
N ALA A 133 25.45 -34.51 -7.65
CA ALA A 133 25.46 -35.95 -7.98
C ALA A 133 26.22 -36.80 -6.95
N GLU A 134 27.27 -36.23 -6.34
CA GLU A 134 28.06 -36.85 -5.26
C GLU A 134 27.24 -37.17 -4.00
N ARG A 135 26.10 -36.48 -3.82
CA ARG A 135 25.17 -36.66 -2.69
C ARG A 135 23.88 -37.36 -3.12
N VAL A 136 23.81 -37.84 -4.36
CA VAL A 136 22.68 -38.64 -4.85
C VAL A 136 22.97 -40.09 -4.54
N PHE A 137 22.09 -40.73 -3.78
CA PHE A 137 22.11 -42.17 -3.60
C PHE A 137 21.75 -42.83 -4.94
N MET A 138 22.70 -43.54 -5.54
CA MET A 138 22.53 -44.23 -6.83
C MET A 138 22.64 -45.74 -6.60
N ILE A 139 21.76 -46.50 -7.25
CA ILE A 139 21.70 -47.95 -7.18
C ILE A 139 21.91 -48.49 -8.59
N ASP A 140 22.65 -49.59 -8.71
CA ASP A 140 22.85 -50.29 -9.97
C ASP A 140 21.55 -50.97 -10.44
N ILE A 141 21.28 -50.92 -11.75
CA ILE A 141 20.04 -51.44 -12.32
C ILE A 141 19.90 -52.96 -12.20
N ASP A 142 21.03 -53.67 -12.10
CA ASP A 142 21.07 -55.12 -11.99
C ASP A 142 21.08 -55.60 -10.53
N SER A 143 20.97 -54.69 -9.55
CA SER A 143 20.96 -55.05 -8.14
C SER A 143 19.63 -55.64 -7.69
N ALA A 144 19.69 -56.75 -6.93
CA ALA A 144 18.51 -57.34 -6.31
C ALA A 144 18.05 -56.48 -5.11
N LEU A 145 16.78 -56.05 -5.13
CA LEU A 145 16.21 -55.23 -4.06
C LEU A 145 15.78 -56.11 -2.87
N ASP A 146 16.76 -56.52 -2.06
CA ASP A 146 16.55 -57.32 -0.85
C ASP A 146 16.46 -56.45 0.42
N GLU A 147 15.97 -57.01 1.55
CA GLU A 147 15.93 -56.35 2.86
C GLU A 147 17.20 -55.53 3.22
N PRO A 148 18.43 -56.06 3.05
CA PRO A 148 19.65 -55.27 3.27
C PRO A 148 19.78 -54.05 2.35
N GLY A 149 19.36 -54.14 1.08
CA GLY A 149 19.41 -53.02 0.13
C GLY A 149 18.39 -51.93 0.45
N VAL A 150 17.19 -52.31 0.88
CA VAL A 150 16.16 -51.35 1.34
C VAL A 150 16.60 -50.62 2.61
N ARG A 151 17.28 -51.32 3.51
CA ARG A 151 17.84 -50.74 4.74
C ARG A 151 18.95 -49.73 4.48
N ASP A 152 19.72 -49.89 3.40
CA ASP A 152 20.75 -48.93 2.99
C ASP A 152 20.18 -47.68 2.31
N ILE A 153 19.00 -47.75 1.67
CA ILE A 153 18.29 -46.58 1.10
C ILE A 153 17.68 -45.70 2.20
N LEU A 154 17.19 -46.32 3.29
CA LEU A 154 16.43 -45.64 4.35
C LEU A 154 17.31 -45.02 5.45
N ARG A 155 18.64 -45.16 5.35
CA ARG A 155 19.61 -44.54 6.26
C ARG A 155 20.03 -43.16 5.80
#